data_AF-A0A562GPF1-F1
#
_entry.id   AF-A0A562GPF1-F1
#
_cell.length_a   1.000
_cell.length_b   1.000
_cell.length_c   1.000
_cell.angle_alpha   90.00
_cell.angle_beta   90.00
_cell.angle_gamma   90.00
#
_symmetry.space_group_name_H-M   'P 1'
#
loop_
_entity.id
_entity.type
_entity.pdbx_description
1 polymer ?
#
loop_
_entity_poly.entity_id
_entity_poly.type
_entity_poly.pdbx_seq_one_letter_code
_entity_poly.pdbx_strand_id
1 'polypeptide(L)'
;MAISQIVIFEIDGSEYGIDALAVNGIIRAPKYNIQKVPGLPSIIEGMINLRGQISYIYNLRNKFGLAEMTDTEDSKFIMLNVDEQVVGCIVDQTLRSLQNHMLKP
;
A
#
# COMPACT_ATOMS: atom_id res chain seq x y z
N MET A 1 19.36 21.45 4.55
CA MET A 1 17.90 21.25 4.46
C MET A 1 17.66 19.77 4.22
N ALA A 2 16.86 19.10 5.06
CA ALA A 2 16.47 17.73 4.79
C ALA A 2 15.41 17.74 3.69
N ILE A 3 15.67 17.03 2.58
CA ILE A 3 14.69 16.85 1.51
C ILE A 3 13.81 15.69 1.95
N SER A 4 12.60 15.95 2.44
CA SER A 4 11.61 14.91 2.69
C SER A 4 11.09 14.41 1.35
N GLN A 5 11.39 13.15 1.02
CA GLN A 5 10.84 12.49 -0.15
C GLN A 5 9.48 11.91 0.22
N ILE A 6 8.45 12.21 -0.57
CA ILE A 6 7.07 11.80 -0.30
C ILE A 6 6.58 10.96 -1.49
N VAL A 7 5.91 9.86 -1.20
CA VAL A 7 5.11 9.13 -2.19
C VAL A 7 3.69 9.69 -2.12
N ILE A 8 3.22 10.23 -3.25
CA ILE A 8 1.87 10.77 -3.40
C ILE A 8 1.00 9.74 -4.10
N PHE A 9 -0.14 9.43 -3.48
CA PHE A 9 -1.12 8.48 -3.97
C PHE A 9 -2.53 9.02 -3.80
N GLU A 10 -3.48 8.39 -4.47
CA GLU A 10 -4.87 8.81 -4.47
C GLU A 10 -5.75 7.73 -3.84
N ILE A 11 -6.73 8.20 -3.05
CA ILE A 11 -7.88 7.41 -2.62
C ILE A 11 -9.11 8.30 -2.80
N ASP A 12 -10.07 7.83 -3.57
CA ASP A 12 -11.36 8.49 -3.80
C ASP A 12 -11.21 9.94 -4.32
N GLY A 13 -10.31 10.13 -5.29
CA GLY A 13 -10.03 11.44 -5.88
C GLY A 13 -9.24 12.40 -4.99
N SER A 14 -8.88 11.99 -3.77
CA SER A 14 -8.12 12.82 -2.82
C SER A 14 -6.66 12.37 -2.76
N GLU A 15 -5.74 13.34 -2.77
CA GLU A 15 -4.30 13.09 -2.67
C GLU A 15 -3.87 12.90 -1.22
N TYR A 16 -3.06 11.87 -0.99
CA TYR A 16 -2.43 11.55 0.29
C TYR A 16 -0.92 11.39 0.09
N GLY A 17 -0.17 11.57 1.17
CA GLY A 17 1.29 11.48 1.18
C GLY A 17 1.79 10.56 2.28
N ILE A 18 2.81 9.77 1.97
CA ILE A 18 3.60 9.02 2.95
C ILE A 18 5.08 9.28 2.75
N ASP A 19 5.85 9.29 3.84
CA ASP A 19 7.30 9.39 3.76
C ASP A 19 7.84 8.24 2.91
N ALA A 20 8.61 8.56 1.87
CA ALA A 20 9.19 7.58 0.98
C ALA A 20 10.16 6.63 1.70
N LEU A 21 10.76 7.06 2.81
CA LEU A 21 11.63 6.22 3.64
C LEU A 21 10.86 5.09 4.36
N ALA A 22 9.55 5.26 4.57
CA ALA A 22 8.70 4.23 5.14
C ALA A 22 8.22 3.20 4.09
N VAL A 23 8.43 3.48 2.79
CA VAL A 23 7.93 2.65 1.69
C VAL A 23 9.00 1.65 1.25
N ASN A 24 8.73 0.37 1.49
CA ASN A 24 9.57 -0.75 1.06
C ASN A 24 9.39 -1.08 -0.43
N GLY A 25 8.23 -0.75 -0.99
CA GLY A 25 7.95 -0.95 -2.40
C GLY A 25 6.51 -0.65 -2.77
N ILE A 26 6.26 -0.48 -4.06
CA ILE A 26 4.93 -0.27 -4.62
C ILE A 26 4.71 -1.38 -5.66
N ILE A 27 3.66 -2.18 -5.48
CA ILE A 27 3.34 -3.31 -6.35
C ILE A 27 1.92 -3.17 -6.90
N ARG A 28 1.65 -3.80 -8.05
CA ARG A 28 0.32 -3.75 -8.68
C ARG A 28 -0.63 -4.69 -7.96
N ALA A 29 -1.70 -4.15 -7.37
CA ALA A 29 -2.66 -4.92 -6.58
C ALA A 29 -3.32 -6.08 -7.38
N PRO A 30 -3.75 -5.87 -8.65
CA PRO A 30 -4.42 -6.93 -9.43
C PRO A 30 -3.57 -8.18 -9.72
N LYS A 31 -2.24 -8.11 -9.49
CA LYS A 31 -1.34 -9.26 -9.68
C LYS A 31 -1.36 -10.25 -8.53
N TYR A 32 -2.08 -9.94 -7.45
CA TYR A 32 -2.08 -10.74 -6.23
C TYR A 32 -3.52 -11.08 -5.84
N ASN A 33 -3.71 -12.30 -5.35
CA ASN A 33 -4.99 -12.73 -4.81
C ASN A 33 -5.02 -12.45 -3.30
N ILE A 34 -5.92 -11.56 -2.86
CA ILE A 34 -6.12 -11.28 -1.44
C ILE A 34 -6.96 -12.40 -0.83
N GLN A 35 -6.39 -13.11 0.14
CA GLN A 35 -7.09 -14.14 0.89
C GLN A 35 -7.73 -13.52 2.13
N LYS A 36 -9.06 -13.58 2.22
CA LYS A 36 -9.80 -13.10 3.40
C LYS A 36 -9.41 -13.94 4.62
N VAL A 37 -9.18 -13.26 5.74
CA VAL A 37 -8.82 -13.89 7.02
C VAL A 37 -9.98 -13.71 8.00
N PRO A 38 -10.65 -14.79 8.42
CA PRO A 38 -11.75 -14.71 9.37
C PRO A 38 -11.34 -14.08 10.71
N GLY A 39 -12.21 -13.26 11.29
CA GLY A 39 -12.00 -12.66 12.60
C GLY A 39 -11.11 -11.42 12.63
N LEU A 40 -10.61 -10.95 11.49
CA LEU A 40 -9.89 -9.67 11.42
C LEU A 40 -10.86 -8.48 11.32
N PRO A 41 -10.46 -7.29 11.81
CA PRO A 41 -11.25 -6.08 11.65
C PRO A 41 -11.38 -5.69 10.17
N SER A 42 -12.46 -5.00 9.80
CA SER A 42 -12.76 -4.59 8.42
C SER A 42 -11.71 -3.69 7.77
N ILE A 43 -10.83 -3.06 8.55
CA ILE A 43 -9.67 -2.33 8.05
C ILE A 43 -8.64 -3.25 7.35
N ILE A 44 -8.70 -4.57 7.60
CA ILE A 44 -7.82 -5.55 6.96
C ILE A 44 -8.63 -6.25 5.87
N GLU A 45 -8.25 -6.00 4.62
CA GLU A 45 -8.86 -6.65 3.45
C GLU A 45 -8.56 -8.16 3.44
N GLY A 46 -7.35 -8.52 3.91
CA GLY A 46 -6.92 -9.90 4.04
C GLY A 46 -5.40 -10.01 4.05
N MET A 47 -4.89 -11.09 3.47
CA MET A 47 -3.46 -11.34 3.34
C MET A 47 -3.08 -11.74 1.91
N ILE A 48 -1.83 -11.46 1.52
CA ILE A 48 -1.22 -11.96 0.31
C ILE A 48 0.08 -12.69 0.64
N ASN A 49 0.50 -13.59 -0.25
CA ASN A 49 1.85 -14.15 -0.23
C ASN A 49 2.75 -13.30 -1.12
N LEU A 50 3.69 -12.59 -0.52
CA LEU A 50 4.71 -11.82 -1.21
C LEU A 50 6.08 -12.48 -1.00
N ARG A 51 6.60 -13.11 -2.06
CA ARG A 51 7.92 -13.78 -2.06
C ARG A 51 8.10 -14.82 -0.95
N GLY A 52 7.05 -15.60 -0.66
CA GLY A 52 7.09 -16.63 0.37
C GLY A 52 6.79 -16.12 1.78
N GLN A 53 6.56 -14.81 1.96
CA GLN A 53 6.18 -14.20 3.23
C GLN A 53 4.73 -13.72 3.19
N ILE A 54 4.03 -13.83 4.31
CA ILE A 54 2.66 -13.35 4.46
C ILE A 54 2.70 -11.86 4.76
N SER A 55 1.99 -11.07 3.95
CA SER A 55 1.77 -9.65 4.19
C SER A 55 0.27 -9.38 4.34
N TYR A 56 -0.13 -8.73 5.43
CA TYR A 56 -1.49 -8.25 5.60
C TYR A 56 -1.73 -7.01 4.75
N ILE A 57 -2.91 -6.94 4.13
CA ILE A 57 -3.34 -5.83 3.29
C ILE A 57 -4.40 -5.03 4.03
N TYR A 58 -4.09 -3.77 4.31
CA TYR A 58 -4.96 -2.79 4.94
C TYR A 58 -5.73 -2.01 3.87
N ASN A 59 -7.03 -1.90 4.07
CA ASN A 59 -7.93 -1.10 3.25
C ASN A 59 -8.06 0.31 3.84
N LEU A 60 -7.41 1.28 3.18
CA LEU A 60 -7.41 2.67 3.62
C LEU A 60 -8.77 3.35 3.38
N ARG A 61 -9.58 2.89 2.41
CA ARG A 61 -10.97 3.36 2.26
C ARG A 61 -11.78 3.01 3.51
N ASN A 62 -11.68 1.77 3.98
CA ASN A 62 -12.33 1.34 5.23
C ASN A 62 -11.80 2.11 6.46
N LYS A 63 -10.49 2.40 6.50
CA LYS A 63 -9.90 3.22 7.57
C LYS A 63 -10.46 4.65 7.59
N PHE A 64 -10.73 5.23 6.43
CA PHE A 64 -11.22 6.60 6.28
C PHE A 64 -12.76 6.69 6.23
N GLY A 65 -13.46 5.57 6.31
CA GLY A 65 -14.92 5.52 6.23
C GLY A 65 -15.46 5.84 4.82
N LEU A 66 -14.66 5.59 3.79
CA LEU A 66 -15.01 5.79 2.39
C LEU A 66 -15.73 4.56 1.84
N ALA A 67 -16.49 4.75 0.75
CA ALA A 67 -17.17 3.64 0.09
C ALA A 67 -16.17 2.61 -0.45
N GLU A 68 -16.53 1.34 -0.33
CA GLU A 68 -15.79 0.25 -0.96
C GLU A 68 -15.78 0.44 -2.48
N MET A 69 -14.65 0.14 -3.10
CA MET A 69 -14.47 0.17 -4.54
C MET A 69 -13.83 -1.15 -4.95
N THR A 70 -14.23 -1.68 -6.11
CA THR A 70 -13.54 -2.80 -6.73
C THR A 70 -12.20 -2.33 -7.25
N ASP A 71 -11.14 -3.05 -6.90
CA ASP A 71 -9.79 -2.80 -7.41
C ASP A 71 -9.77 -2.70 -8.94
N THR A 72 -9.06 -1.70 -9.44
CA THR A 72 -8.87 -1.46 -10.86
C THR A 72 -7.48 -1.88 -11.29
N GLU A 73 -7.19 -1.86 -12.59
CA GLU A 73 -5.83 -2.11 -13.11
C GLU A 73 -4.78 -1.14 -12.53
N ASP A 74 -5.23 0.04 -12.11
CA ASP A 74 -4.39 1.08 -11.53
C ASP A 74 -4.14 0.91 -10.04
N SER A 75 -4.93 0.09 -9.34
CA SER A 75 -4.78 -0.17 -7.90
C SER A 75 -3.37 -0.67 -7.56
N LYS A 76 -2.81 -0.12 -6.49
CA LYS A 76 -1.46 -0.45 -6.01
C LYS A 76 -1.52 -0.87 -4.54
N PHE A 77 -0.59 -1.75 -4.15
CA PHE A 77 -0.22 -1.90 -2.75
C PHE A 77 1.03 -1.08 -2.46
N ILE A 78 0.92 -0.16 -1.52
CA ILE A 78 2.07 0.51 -0.91
C ILE A 78 2.54 -0.38 0.25
N MET A 79 3.70 -0.99 0.10
CA MET A 79 4.29 -1.89 1.10
C MET A 79 5.13 -1.07 2.08
N LEU A 80 4.85 -1.22 3.36
CA LEU A 80 5.47 -0.50 4.47
C LEU A 80 6.15 -1.48 5.43
N ASN A 81 7.24 -1.06 6.05
CA ASN A 81 7.82 -1.77 7.19
C ASN A 81 7.35 -1.11 8.49
N VAL A 82 6.61 -1.85 9.30
CA VAL A 82 6.12 -1.40 10.61
C VAL A 82 6.51 -2.47 11.62
N ASP A 83 7.30 -2.09 12.64
CA ASP A 83 7.77 -3.00 13.69
C ASP A 83 8.34 -4.32 13.15
N GLU A 84 9.21 -4.23 12.16
CA GLU A 84 9.86 -5.36 11.45
C GLU A 84 8.91 -6.24 10.62
N GLN A 85 7.64 -5.87 10.49
CA GLN A 85 6.65 -6.55 9.66
C GLN A 85 6.35 -5.77 8.38
N VAL A 86 6.32 -6.49 7.25
CA VAL A 86 5.92 -5.91 5.98
C VAL A 86 4.40 -6.00 5.83
N VAL A 87 3.75 -4.85 5.84
CA VAL A 87 2.30 -4.69 5.60
C VAL A 87 2.07 -3.95 4.30
N GLY A 88 0.94 -4.21 3.64
CA GLY A 88 0.52 -3.49 2.45
C GLY A 88 -0.69 -2.61 2.74
N CYS A 89 -0.75 -1.45 2.11
CA CYS A 89 -1.96 -0.61 2.06
C CYS A 89 -2.46 -0.56 0.62
N ILE A 90 -3.74 -0.86 0.41
CA ILE A 90 -4.34 -0.72 -0.91
C ILE A 90 -4.79 0.71 -1.17
N VAL A 91 -4.47 1.22 -2.36
CA VAL A 91 -4.78 2.57 -2.84
C VAL A 91 -5.26 2.49 -4.30
N ASP A 92 -6.00 3.51 -4.74
CA ASP A 92 -6.59 3.53 -6.08
C ASP A 92 -5.52 3.70 -7.16
N GLN A 93 -4.58 4.63 -6.93
CA GLN A 93 -3.43 4.83 -7.81
C GLN A 93 -2.29 5.54 -7.10
N THR A 94 -1.09 5.42 -7.65
CA THR A 94 0.08 6.21 -7.23
C THR A 94 0.37 7.28 -8.26
N LEU A 95 0.37 8.55 -7.85
CA LEU A 95 0.54 9.68 -8.75
C LEU A 95 2.01 10.00 -8.99
N ARG A 96 2.79 10.10 -7.92
CA ARG A 96 4.21 10.47 -7.96
C ARG A 96 4.99 9.71 -6.90
N SER A 97 6.07 9.05 -7.30
CA SER A 97 7.06 8.51 -6.38
C SER A 97 8.39 9.20 -6.62
N LEU A 98 8.92 9.88 -5.59
CA LEU A 98 10.29 10.39 -5.59
C LEU A 98 11.18 9.39 -4.87
N GLN A 99 11.36 8.20 -5.46
CA GLN A 99 12.33 7.23 -4.99
C GLN A 99 13.57 7.33 -5.87
N ASN A 100 14.69 7.81 -5.31
CA ASN A 100 15.96 7.74 -6.00
C ASN A 100 16.33 6.27 -6.19
N HIS A 101 16.12 5.74 -7.39
CA HIS A 101 16.57 4.42 -7.80
C HIS A 101 18.10 4.41 -8.02
N MET A 102 18.88 4.80 -7.02
CA MET A 102 20.32 4.56 -6.98
C MET A 102 20.76 4.26 -5.57
N LEU A 103 20.98 2.97 -5.32
CA LEU A 103 22.15 2.35 -4.68
C LEU A 103 21.72 0.96 -4.17
N LYS A 104 21.72 -0.02 -5.08
CA LYS A 104 22.21 -1.35 -4.72
C LYS A 104 23.64 -1.46 -5.25
N PRO A 105 24.60 -1.98 -4.46
CA PRO A 105 25.96 -2.24 -4.92
C PRO A 105 25.98 -3.25 -6.09
#